data_AF-A0A0D2DYW8-F1
#
_entry.id   AF-A0A0D2DYW8-F1
#
_cell.length_a   1.000
_cell.length_b   1.000
_cell.length_c   1.000
_cell.angle_alpha   90.00
_cell.angle_beta   90.00
_cell.angle_gamma   90.00
#
_symmetry.space_group_name_H-M   'P 1'
#
loop_
_entity.id
_entity.type
_entity.pdbx_description
1 polymer ?
#
loop_
_entity_poly.entity_id
_entity_poly.type
_entity_poly.pdbx_seq_one_letter_code
_entity_poly.pdbx_strand_id
1 'polypeptide(L)'
;MADSSLRRRPPKTQSSTVRTKSPAQDEIEDQTSRVISVLDVLRVIITLIGVSCALSYYLTSGSSFTWNYHPWFANPAQLARWWKGPLYLSPDELALYNGTDPRKPIYLAINRTIFDVTEGRRTYGPGGSYEVFAGRDATRAFVTGCFLEDRTGDLRGAEEIYIPKEDTDEDISSGARKTRAEKERRNAKKRVLEEVAKWEAFYRNHKKYFEVGKLVGVPEYTGDAPKLCEPAEKGRPKRKKGKQIDKAQGKPVQ
;
A
#
# COMPACT_ATOMS: atom_id res chain seq x y z
N MET A 1 -4.86 77.61 82.74
CA MET A 1 -3.61 77.61 81.94
C MET A 1 -3.64 76.39 81.03
N ALA A 2 -2.96 76.43 79.90
CA ALA A 2 -2.80 75.24 79.04
C ALA A 2 -1.59 74.43 79.48
N ASP A 3 -1.67 73.10 79.36
CA ASP A 3 -0.57 72.19 79.64
C ASP A 3 -0.47 71.13 78.52
N SER A 4 0.67 70.45 78.39
CA SER A 4 1.11 69.92 77.10
C SER A 4 1.88 68.59 77.14
N SER A 5 1.72 67.85 76.04
CA SER A 5 2.71 66.95 75.43
C SER A 5 2.86 65.48 75.92
N LEU A 6 2.87 64.60 74.91
CA LEU A 6 3.76 63.42 74.75
C LEU A 6 3.63 62.16 75.64
N ARG A 7 2.75 61.25 75.18
CA ARG A 7 3.11 59.95 74.56
C ARG A 7 4.05 58.98 75.35
N ARG A 8 3.50 57.83 75.80
CA ARG A 8 4.26 56.62 76.22
C ARG A 8 3.80 55.36 75.46
N ARG A 9 4.65 54.32 75.42
CA ARG A 9 4.35 52.98 74.86
C ARG A 9 4.02 51.97 75.98
N PRO A 10 3.13 50.98 75.76
CA PRO A 10 3.01 49.78 76.59
C PRO A 10 3.99 48.64 76.16
N PRO A 11 4.28 47.66 77.03
CA PRO A 11 5.20 46.54 76.77
C PRO A 11 4.52 45.27 76.21
N LYS A 12 5.34 44.24 75.89
CA LYS A 12 4.91 42.86 75.60
C LYS A 12 5.13 41.95 76.82
N THR A 13 4.20 41.04 77.09
CA THR A 13 4.38 39.85 77.96
C THR A 13 3.60 38.66 77.37
N GLN A 14 4.07 37.43 77.59
CA GLN A 14 3.44 36.18 77.13
C GLN A 14 2.84 35.40 78.32
N SER A 15 1.85 34.52 78.07
CA SER A 15 1.51 33.41 78.98
C SER A 15 0.83 32.26 78.23
N SER A 16 1.11 31.02 78.67
CA SER A 16 0.32 29.80 78.39
C SER A 16 -0.80 29.63 79.47
N THR A 17 -1.64 28.60 79.56
CA THR A 17 -1.78 27.29 78.84
C THR A 17 -3.31 27.03 78.58
N VAL A 18 -3.99 25.87 78.53
CA VAL A 18 -3.84 24.42 78.88
C VAL A 18 -4.55 23.57 77.78
N ARG A 19 -4.53 22.23 77.86
CA ARG A 19 -5.27 21.27 76.98
C ARG A 19 -6.57 20.75 77.61
N THR A 20 -7.54 20.38 76.76
CA THR A 20 -8.45 19.22 76.93
C THR A 20 -8.62 18.49 75.57
N LYS A 21 -9.03 17.22 75.54
CA LYS A 21 -9.10 16.36 74.33
C LYS A 21 -10.49 16.24 73.70
N SER A 22 -10.47 15.80 72.44
CA SER A 22 -11.53 15.43 71.48
C SER A 22 -12.66 14.53 72.00
N PRO A 23 -13.72 14.36 71.20
CA PRO A 23 -13.91 13.08 70.48
C PRO A 23 -13.72 13.21 68.96
N ALA A 24 -13.63 12.07 68.28
CA ALA A 24 -13.44 12.02 66.83
C ALA A 24 -14.71 12.39 66.06
N GLN A 25 -14.51 12.90 64.84
CA GLN A 25 -15.45 12.74 63.73
C GLN A 25 -14.76 11.81 62.73
N ASP A 26 -15.49 10.86 62.16
CA ASP A 26 -14.93 9.97 61.16
C ASP A 26 -14.58 10.77 59.91
N GLU A 27 -13.28 10.87 59.61
CA GLU A 27 -12.82 11.25 58.28
C GLU A 27 -13.23 10.13 57.32
N ILE A 28 -14.39 10.29 56.67
CA ILE A 28 -14.64 9.63 55.40
C ILE A 28 -13.47 10.00 54.52
N GLU A 29 -12.67 9.01 54.12
CA GLU A 29 -11.61 9.19 53.12
C GLU A 29 -12.27 9.73 51.85
N ASP A 30 -12.28 11.06 51.68
CA ASP A 30 -12.68 11.66 50.42
C ASP A 30 -11.59 11.27 49.41
N GLN A 31 -11.90 10.22 48.64
CA GLN A 31 -11.13 9.71 47.52
C GLN A 31 -11.20 10.71 46.36
N THR A 32 -10.81 11.94 46.67
CA THR A 32 -10.78 13.13 45.84
C THR A 32 -10.23 12.75 44.49
N SER A 33 -11.14 12.80 43.51
CA SER A 33 -10.97 12.11 42.24
C SER A 33 -9.59 12.38 41.65
N ARG A 34 -8.84 11.33 41.32
CA ARG A 34 -7.58 11.43 40.55
C ARG A 34 -7.90 11.87 39.12
N VAL A 35 -8.23 13.16 38.96
CA VAL A 35 -8.49 13.79 37.65
C VAL A 35 -7.18 13.77 36.88
N ILE A 36 -7.03 12.77 36.01
CA ILE A 36 -5.82 12.59 35.22
C ILE A 36 -5.69 13.80 34.28
N SER A 37 -4.72 14.67 34.57
CA SER A 37 -4.51 15.88 33.78
C SER A 37 -4.17 15.51 32.33
N VAL A 38 -4.63 16.32 31.36
CA VAL A 38 -4.25 16.16 29.94
C VAL A 38 -2.72 16.19 29.78
N LEU A 39 -2.01 16.94 30.64
CA LEU A 39 -0.55 16.97 30.66
C LEU A 39 0.07 15.67 31.17
N ASP A 40 -0.57 14.96 32.11
CA ASP A 40 -0.10 13.65 32.59
C ASP A 40 -0.44 12.53 31.59
N VAL A 41 -1.61 12.58 30.95
CA VAL A 41 -1.93 11.70 29.81
C VAL A 41 -0.89 11.88 28.70
N LEU A 42 -0.59 13.12 28.30
CA LEU A 42 0.40 13.44 27.28
C LEU A 42 1.82 13.03 27.69
N ARG A 43 2.21 13.25 28.96
CA ARG A 43 3.49 12.79 29.51
C ARG A 43 3.61 11.27 29.48
N VAL A 44 2.58 10.52 29.89
CA VAL A 44 2.59 9.06 29.85
C VAL A 44 2.66 8.54 28.42
N ILE A 45 1.90 9.13 27.49
CA ILE A 45 1.95 8.78 26.06
C ILE A 45 3.35 9.03 25.48
N ILE A 46 3.97 10.19 25.74
CA ILE A 46 5.32 10.51 25.26
C ILE A 46 6.35 9.52 25.85
N THR A 47 6.27 9.21 27.13
CA THR A 47 7.17 8.23 27.77
C THR A 47 7.00 6.83 27.17
N LEU A 48 5.77 6.36 26.95
CA LEU A 48 5.49 5.07 26.31
C LEU A 48 5.96 5.02 24.86
N ILE A 49 5.80 6.10 24.08
CA ILE A 49 6.35 6.21 22.72
C ILE A 49 7.88 6.17 22.76
N GLY A 50 8.52 6.92 23.66
CA GLY A 50 9.97 6.93 23.82
C GLY A 50 10.55 5.55 24.18
N VAL A 51 9.93 4.86 25.14
CA VAL A 51 10.30 3.48 25.51
C VAL A 51 10.07 2.51 24.35
N SER A 52 8.96 2.63 23.62
CA SER A 52 8.68 1.80 22.44
C SER A 52 9.70 2.02 21.32
N CYS A 53 10.12 3.26 21.06
CA CYS A 53 11.14 3.58 20.07
C CYS A 53 12.54 3.09 20.48
N ALA A 54 12.88 3.20 21.77
CA ALA A 54 14.14 2.68 22.31
C ALA A 54 14.18 1.14 22.25
N LEU A 55 13.06 0.47 22.57
CA LEU A 55 12.92 -0.98 22.47
C LEU A 55 12.98 -1.46 21.01
N SER A 56 12.31 -0.76 20.09
CA SER A 56 12.44 -0.99 18.64
C SER A 56 13.90 -0.88 18.19
N TYR A 57 14.60 0.19 18.58
CA TYR A 57 15.99 0.41 18.20
C TYR A 57 16.91 -0.69 18.73
N TYR A 58 16.72 -1.11 19.98
CA TYR A 58 17.46 -2.21 20.61
C TYR A 58 17.21 -3.56 19.92
N LEU A 59 15.93 -3.95 19.73
CA LEU A 59 15.56 -5.24 19.14
C LEU A 59 15.87 -5.33 17.63
N THR A 60 15.86 -4.21 16.91
CA THR A 60 16.18 -4.17 15.47
C THR A 60 17.65 -3.81 15.21
N SER A 61 18.54 -4.04 16.20
CA SER A 61 20.00 -3.81 16.11
C SER A 61 20.40 -2.45 15.53
N GLY A 62 19.70 -1.39 15.96
CA GLY A 62 19.93 -0.01 15.53
C GLY A 62 19.30 0.41 14.20
N SER A 63 18.63 -0.49 13.47
CA SER A 63 18.13 -0.21 12.12
C SER A 63 16.73 0.41 12.03
N SER A 64 15.99 0.53 13.14
CA SER A 64 14.63 1.12 13.14
C SER A 64 14.16 1.63 14.50
N PHE A 65 13.63 2.86 14.51
CA PHE A 65 12.95 3.46 15.67
C PHE A 65 11.43 3.20 15.69
N THR A 66 10.83 2.84 14.55
CA THR A 66 9.37 2.71 14.37
C THR A 66 8.94 1.27 14.10
N TRP A 67 9.61 0.26 14.66
CA TRP A 67 9.34 -1.16 14.40
C TRP A 67 9.38 -1.53 12.90
N ASN A 68 10.28 -0.89 12.14
CA ASN A 68 10.39 -0.98 10.68
C ASN A 68 9.07 -0.59 9.93
N TYR A 69 8.21 0.20 10.58
CA TYR A 69 7.03 0.79 9.95
C TYR A 69 7.41 2.04 9.16
N HIS A 70 7.32 1.93 7.83
CA HIS A 70 7.46 3.03 6.88
C HIS A 70 6.07 3.34 6.27
N PRO A 71 5.30 4.26 6.86
CA PRO A 71 4.07 4.73 6.23
C PRO A 71 4.40 5.66 5.06
N TRP A 72 3.55 5.68 4.04
CA TRP A 72 3.76 6.51 2.83
C TRP A 72 3.99 8.00 3.15
N PHE A 73 3.33 8.54 4.18
CA PHE A 73 3.47 9.93 4.59
C PHE A 73 4.84 10.25 5.25
N ALA A 74 5.61 9.26 5.68
CA ALA A 74 6.98 9.46 6.19
C ALA A 74 8.00 9.68 5.06
N ASN A 75 7.66 9.32 3.81
CA ASN A 75 8.50 9.59 2.65
C ASN A 75 8.22 11.02 2.12
N PRO A 76 9.13 12.00 2.27
CA PRO A 76 8.85 13.39 1.90
C PRO A 76 8.57 13.56 0.40
N ALA A 77 9.15 12.71 -0.46
CA ALA A 77 8.85 12.68 -1.89
C ALA A 77 7.40 12.25 -2.19
N GLN A 78 6.85 11.29 -1.43
CA GLN A 78 5.50 10.77 -1.61
C GLN A 78 4.46 11.77 -1.08
N LEU A 79 4.72 12.38 0.08
CA LEU A 79 3.92 13.49 0.61
C LEU A 79 3.90 14.69 -0.35
N ALA A 80 5.05 15.06 -0.92
CA ALA A 80 5.18 16.13 -1.92
C ALA A 80 4.63 15.76 -3.32
N ARG A 81 4.34 14.48 -3.59
CA ARG A 81 3.50 14.05 -4.72
C ARG A 81 2.02 14.22 -4.40
N TRP A 82 1.57 13.72 -3.25
CA TRP A 82 0.18 13.78 -2.81
C TRP A 82 -0.36 15.23 -2.79
N TRP A 83 0.42 16.19 -2.27
CA TRP A 83 0.09 17.63 -2.33
C TRP A 83 0.06 18.26 -3.74
N LYS A 84 0.64 17.61 -4.76
CA LYS A 84 0.63 18.10 -6.14
C LYS A 84 -0.54 17.57 -6.97
N GLY A 85 -1.40 16.73 -6.37
CA GLY A 85 -2.56 16.16 -7.05
C GLY A 85 -2.21 15.01 -8.01
N PRO A 86 -3.21 14.48 -8.74
CA PRO A 86 -3.03 13.38 -9.66
C PRO A 86 -2.16 13.77 -10.86
N LEU A 87 -1.15 12.96 -11.14
CA LEU A 87 -0.33 13.08 -12.33
C LEU A 87 -1.10 12.56 -13.56
N TYR A 88 -0.92 13.22 -14.70
CA TYR A 88 -1.38 12.71 -15.99
C TYR A 88 -0.18 12.71 -16.94
N LEU A 89 0.13 11.55 -17.51
CA LEU A 89 1.21 11.38 -18.49
C LEU A 89 0.66 10.72 -19.76
N SER A 90 1.25 11.05 -20.91
CA SER A 90 1.21 10.24 -22.12
C SER A 90 2.12 9.00 -22.03
N PRO A 91 1.99 8.01 -22.93
CA PRO A 91 2.94 6.88 -23.00
C PRO A 91 4.39 7.31 -23.21
N ASP A 92 4.63 8.36 -24.01
CA ASP A 92 5.97 8.86 -24.31
C ASP A 92 6.59 9.61 -23.13
N GLU A 93 5.79 10.38 -22.38
CA GLU A 93 6.24 10.98 -21.12
C GLU A 93 6.49 9.92 -20.05
N LEU A 94 5.66 8.87 -19.96
CA LEU A 94 5.86 7.75 -19.03
C LEU A 94 7.22 7.06 -19.30
N ALA A 95 7.62 6.91 -20.56
CA ALA A 95 8.90 6.30 -20.95
C ALA A 95 10.14 7.04 -20.38
N LEU A 96 10.00 8.32 -20.02
CA LEU A 96 11.05 9.12 -19.38
C LEU A 96 11.29 8.76 -17.90
N TYR A 97 10.43 7.92 -17.31
CA TYR A 97 10.46 7.44 -15.92
C TYR A 97 10.83 5.94 -15.81
N ASN A 98 11.66 5.47 -16.73
CA ASN A 98 12.18 4.10 -16.80
C ASN A 98 13.32 3.78 -15.80
N GLY A 99 13.66 4.69 -14.89
CA GLY A 99 14.72 4.49 -13.89
C GLY A 99 16.16 4.55 -14.40
N THR A 100 16.42 4.89 -15.66
CA THR A 100 17.79 5.14 -16.16
C THR A 100 18.44 6.37 -15.50
N ASP A 101 17.66 7.41 -15.22
CA ASP A 101 18.10 8.60 -14.47
C ASP A 101 17.96 8.37 -12.95
N PRO A 102 19.06 8.35 -12.15
CA PRO A 102 19.00 8.20 -10.70
C PRO A 102 18.17 9.26 -9.97
N ARG A 103 18.00 10.45 -10.56
CA ARG A 103 17.29 11.60 -9.95
C ARG A 103 15.79 11.56 -10.20
N LYS A 104 15.31 10.72 -11.12
CA LYS A 104 13.88 10.53 -11.40
C LYS A 104 13.29 9.37 -10.61
N PRO A 105 11.99 9.46 -10.25
CA PRO A 105 11.24 8.30 -9.80
C PRO A 105 11.08 7.28 -10.94
N ILE A 106 10.71 6.06 -10.58
CA ILE A 106 10.40 4.98 -11.51
C ILE A 106 8.90 4.77 -11.51
N TYR A 107 8.27 4.86 -12.67
CA TYR A 107 6.82 4.70 -12.83
C TYR A 107 6.48 3.44 -13.64
N LEU A 108 5.30 2.89 -13.36
CA LEU A 108 4.74 1.71 -14.00
C LEU A 108 3.24 1.94 -14.22
N ALA A 109 2.72 1.72 -15.42
CA ALA A 109 1.28 1.78 -15.68
C ALA A 109 0.65 0.38 -15.75
N ILE A 110 -0.47 0.21 -15.04
CA ILE A 110 -1.33 -0.98 -15.07
C ILE A 110 -2.78 -0.51 -15.09
N ASN A 111 -3.58 -1.02 -16.03
CA ASN A 111 -4.95 -0.60 -16.31
C ASN A 111 -5.06 0.93 -16.48
N ARG A 112 -4.11 1.54 -17.22
CA ARG A 112 -3.93 3.00 -17.34
C ARG A 112 -3.78 3.76 -16.01
N THR A 113 -3.51 3.08 -14.90
CA THR A 113 -3.20 3.68 -13.59
C THR A 113 -1.70 3.66 -13.40
N ILE A 114 -1.11 4.83 -13.09
CA ILE A 114 0.33 5.01 -12.91
C ILE A 114 0.66 4.85 -11.43
N PHE A 115 1.55 3.90 -11.15
CA PHE A 115 2.09 3.61 -9.83
C PHE A 115 3.56 4.03 -9.74
N ASP A 116 3.96 4.61 -8.61
CA ASP A 116 5.35 4.86 -8.28
C ASP A 116 5.97 3.58 -7.67
N VAL A 117 7.03 3.09 -8.31
CA VAL A 117 7.76 1.87 -7.92
C VAL A 117 9.22 2.19 -7.55
N THR A 118 9.53 3.43 -7.19
CA THR A 118 10.89 3.90 -6.87
C THR A 118 11.50 3.20 -5.66
N GLU A 119 10.71 2.85 -4.64
CA GLU A 119 11.18 1.98 -3.54
C GLU A 119 11.56 0.57 -4.01
N GLY A 120 11.05 0.16 -5.18
CA GLY A 120 11.38 -1.08 -5.87
C GLY A 120 12.55 -0.94 -6.86
N ARG A 121 13.42 0.08 -6.76
CA ARG A 121 14.49 0.36 -7.74
C ARG A 121 15.48 -0.79 -7.98
N ARG A 122 15.65 -1.72 -7.04
CA ARG A 122 16.44 -2.97 -7.27
C ARG A 122 15.75 -3.94 -8.25
N THR A 123 14.43 -3.83 -8.40
CA THR A 123 13.58 -4.74 -9.20
C THR A 123 13.18 -4.10 -10.54
N TYR A 124 12.86 -2.80 -10.54
CA TYR A 124 12.41 -2.05 -11.73
C TYR A 124 13.44 -1.06 -12.29
N GLY A 125 14.56 -0.81 -11.59
CA GLY A 125 15.66 -0.02 -12.13
C GLY A 125 16.56 -0.85 -13.05
N PRO A 126 17.53 -0.22 -13.74
CA PRO A 126 18.45 -0.90 -14.65
C PRO A 126 19.18 -2.09 -14.00
N GLY A 127 19.19 -3.23 -14.69
CA GLY A 127 19.69 -4.52 -14.19
C GLY A 127 18.70 -5.28 -13.30
N GLY A 128 17.50 -4.74 -13.06
CA GLY A 128 16.43 -5.38 -12.29
C GLY A 128 15.58 -6.32 -13.14
N SER A 129 15.09 -7.43 -12.56
CA SER A 129 14.32 -8.45 -13.29
C SER A 129 12.95 -8.01 -13.82
N TYR A 130 12.50 -6.80 -13.46
CA TYR A 130 11.27 -6.16 -13.95
C TYR A 130 11.56 -4.80 -14.62
N GLU A 131 12.82 -4.49 -14.97
CA GLU A 131 13.20 -3.24 -15.66
C GLU A 131 12.42 -3.01 -16.96
N VAL A 132 12.04 -4.11 -17.62
CA VAL A 132 11.33 -4.13 -18.92
C VAL A 132 9.96 -3.42 -18.88
N PHE A 133 9.39 -3.25 -17.68
CA PHE A 133 8.13 -2.55 -17.44
C PHE A 133 8.29 -1.09 -17.02
N ALA A 134 9.50 -0.67 -16.64
CA ALA A 134 9.75 0.67 -16.14
C ALA A 134 9.49 1.72 -17.24
N GLY A 135 8.68 2.71 -16.92
CA GLY A 135 8.22 3.72 -17.87
C GLY A 135 7.25 3.21 -18.93
N ARG A 136 6.53 2.09 -18.69
CA ARG A 136 5.60 1.50 -19.68
C ARG A 136 4.26 1.11 -19.06
N ASP A 137 3.27 0.94 -19.93
CA ASP A 137 2.06 0.16 -19.59
C ASP A 137 2.39 -1.32 -19.73
N ALA A 138 2.26 -2.07 -18.63
CA ALA A 138 2.56 -3.50 -18.56
C ALA A 138 1.30 -4.37 -18.42
N THR A 139 0.10 -3.78 -18.59
CA THR A 139 -1.18 -4.46 -18.32
C THR A 139 -1.32 -5.76 -19.11
N ARG A 140 -0.88 -5.78 -20.38
CA ARG A 140 -0.91 -6.98 -21.21
C ARG A 140 0.08 -8.04 -20.72
N ALA A 141 1.35 -7.68 -20.51
CA ALA A 141 2.38 -8.60 -20.02
C ALA A 141 2.03 -9.28 -18.69
N PHE A 142 1.38 -8.57 -17.76
CA PHE A 142 0.92 -9.17 -16.49
C PHE A 142 -0.23 -10.19 -16.65
N VAL A 143 -0.95 -10.16 -17.78
CA VAL A 143 -1.99 -11.16 -18.14
C VAL A 143 -1.39 -12.32 -18.94
N THR A 144 -0.52 -12.03 -19.90
CA THR A 144 -0.01 -13.02 -20.87
C THR A 144 1.29 -13.72 -20.46
N GLY A 145 2.05 -13.15 -19.51
CA GLY A 145 3.39 -13.63 -19.15
C GLY A 145 4.49 -13.24 -20.14
N CYS A 146 4.17 -12.52 -21.22
CA CYS A 146 5.12 -12.17 -22.29
C CYS A 146 5.86 -10.85 -21.99
N PHE A 147 6.78 -10.91 -21.03
CA PHE A 147 7.34 -9.71 -20.39
C PHE A 147 8.20 -8.82 -21.32
N LEU A 148 8.72 -9.35 -22.43
CA LEU A 148 9.54 -8.60 -23.39
C LEU A 148 8.72 -8.03 -24.55
N GLU A 149 7.68 -8.74 -24.96
CA GLU A 149 6.85 -8.43 -26.12
C GLU A 149 5.67 -7.53 -25.71
N ASP A 150 4.94 -7.93 -24.66
CA ASP A 150 3.62 -7.38 -24.31
C ASP A 150 3.68 -6.15 -23.39
N ARG A 151 4.67 -5.27 -23.64
CA ARG A 151 4.89 -4.01 -22.92
C ARG A 151 3.93 -2.89 -23.40
N THR A 152 2.63 -3.21 -23.38
CA THR A 152 1.53 -2.37 -23.82
C THR A 152 0.28 -2.58 -22.94
N GLY A 153 -0.66 -1.64 -22.99
CA GLY A 153 -2.01 -1.78 -22.43
C GLY A 153 -3.01 -2.48 -23.35
N ASP A 154 -2.58 -3.01 -24.50
CA ASP A 154 -3.47 -3.64 -25.49
C ASP A 154 -3.91 -5.06 -25.10
N LEU A 155 -5.12 -5.19 -24.55
CA LEU A 155 -5.69 -6.48 -24.16
C LEU A 155 -6.29 -7.29 -25.34
N ARG A 156 -6.28 -6.79 -26.59
CA ARG A 156 -6.84 -7.52 -27.74
C ARG A 156 -6.04 -8.81 -27.99
N GLY A 157 -6.71 -9.97 -27.98
CA GLY A 157 -6.05 -11.27 -28.19
C GLY A 157 -5.38 -11.85 -26.94
N ALA A 158 -5.28 -11.09 -25.83
CA ALA A 158 -4.77 -11.62 -24.57
C ALA A 158 -5.65 -12.75 -24.01
N GLU A 159 -6.92 -12.84 -24.43
CA GLU A 159 -7.82 -13.94 -24.02
C GLU A 159 -7.36 -15.33 -24.51
N GLU A 160 -6.51 -15.40 -25.54
CA GLU A 160 -6.05 -16.67 -26.12
C GLU A 160 -5.26 -17.53 -25.11
N ILE A 161 -4.63 -16.94 -24.10
CA ILE A 161 -3.90 -17.70 -23.07
C ILE A 161 -4.82 -18.60 -22.23
N TYR A 162 -6.09 -18.22 -22.06
CA TYR A 162 -7.09 -18.99 -21.30
C TYR A 162 -7.98 -19.88 -22.17
N ILE A 163 -7.92 -19.74 -23.50
CA ILE A 163 -8.64 -20.59 -24.45
C ILE A 163 -7.82 -21.87 -24.68
N PRO A 164 -8.33 -23.07 -24.34
CA PRO A 164 -7.60 -24.31 -24.56
C PRO A 164 -7.28 -24.54 -26.04
N LYS A 165 -6.15 -25.18 -26.32
CA LYS A 165 -5.86 -25.70 -27.65
C LYS A 165 -6.83 -26.85 -27.96
N GLU A 166 -7.47 -26.81 -29.12
CA GLU A 166 -8.31 -27.90 -29.61
C GLU A 166 -7.42 -29.06 -30.08
N ASP A 167 -7.59 -30.24 -29.49
CA ASP A 167 -7.08 -31.48 -30.06
C ASP A 167 -7.96 -31.84 -31.28
N THR A 168 -7.35 -32.36 -32.35
CA THR A 168 -8.00 -32.63 -33.65
C THR A 168 -9.12 -33.68 -33.60
N ASP A 169 -9.18 -34.46 -32.53
CA ASP A 169 -9.85 -35.77 -32.49
C ASP A 169 -11.16 -35.74 -31.68
N GLU A 170 -11.80 -34.57 -31.55
CA GLU A 170 -13.11 -34.44 -30.89
C GLU A 170 -14.26 -34.39 -31.92
N ASP A 171 -14.91 -35.54 -32.12
CA ASP A 171 -16.13 -35.73 -32.94
C ASP A 171 -17.34 -34.97 -32.36
N ILE A 172 -17.42 -33.68 -32.68
CA ILE A 172 -18.44 -32.76 -32.19
C ILE A 172 -19.03 -32.01 -33.37
N SER A 173 -20.36 -32.00 -33.47
CA SER A 173 -21.10 -31.20 -34.45
C SER A 173 -20.64 -29.73 -34.47
N SER A 174 -20.47 -29.19 -35.67
CA SER A 174 -19.93 -27.84 -35.90
C SER A 174 -20.68 -26.74 -35.12
N GLY A 175 -22.00 -26.87 -34.98
CA GLY A 175 -22.81 -25.96 -34.16
C GLY A 175 -22.47 -26.02 -32.67
N ALA A 176 -22.28 -27.22 -32.11
CA ALA A 176 -21.87 -27.40 -30.72
C ALA A 176 -20.42 -26.92 -30.47
N ARG A 177 -19.51 -27.14 -31.44
CA ARG A 177 -18.13 -26.62 -31.38
C ARG A 177 -18.13 -25.08 -31.39
N LYS A 178 -18.93 -24.44 -32.26
CA LYS A 178 -19.10 -22.97 -32.30
C LYS A 178 -19.62 -22.40 -30.98
N THR A 179 -20.71 -22.97 -30.44
CA THR A 179 -21.30 -22.52 -29.16
C THR A 179 -20.34 -22.70 -27.98
N ARG A 180 -19.53 -23.77 -27.98
CA ARG A 180 -18.46 -23.96 -26.99
C ARG A 180 -17.38 -22.88 -27.12
N ALA A 181 -16.85 -22.64 -28.32
CA ALA A 181 -15.81 -21.65 -28.56
C ALA A 181 -16.25 -20.23 -28.17
N GLU A 182 -17.50 -19.85 -28.45
CA GLU A 182 -18.07 -18.56 -28.01
C GLU A 182 -18.15 -18.45 -26.48
N LYS A 183 -18.57 -19.52 -25.79
CA LYS A 183 -18.61 -19.56 -24.31
C LYS A 183 -17.21 -19.53 -23.69
N GLU A 184 -16.26 -20.30 -24.25
CA GLU A 184 -14.86 -20.32 -23.82
C GLU A 184 -14.20 -18.94 -24.00
N ARG A 185 -14.39 -18.30 -25.16
CA ARG A 185 -13.87 -16.94 -25.44
C ARG A 185 -14.52 -15.86 -24.56
N ARG A 186 -15.83 -15.96 -24.25
CA ARG A 186 -16.48 -15.08 -23.26
C ARG A 186 -15.89 -15.24 -21.86
N ASN A 187 -15.67 -16.48 -21.41
CA ASN A 187 -15.08 -16.75 -20.11
C ASN A 187 -13.61 -16.33 -20.04
N ALA A 188 -12.84 -16.53 -21.11
CA ALA A 188 -11.46 -16.09 -21.23
C ALA A 188 -11.34 -14.56 -21.12
N LYS A 189 -12.22 -13.80 -21.79
CA LYS A 189 -12.27 -12.33 -21.64
C LYS A 189 -12.59 -11.87 -20.21
N LYS A 190 -13.44 -12.59 -19.46
CA LYS A 190 -13.66 -12.31 -18.03
C LYS A 190 -12.38 -12.52 -17.22
N ARG A 191 -11.70 -13.66 -17.43
CA ARG A 191 -10.43 -13.98 -16.74
C ARG A 191 -9.31 -12.96 -17.02
N VAL A 192 -9.24 -12.40 -18.23
CA VAL A 192 -8.34 -11.27 -18.54
C VAL A 192 -8.63 -10.09 -17.61
N LEU A 193 -9.89 -9.66 -17.51
CA LEU A 193 -10.29 -8.52 -16.67
C LEU A 193 -10.11 -8.81 -15.17
N GLU A 194 -10.37 -10.04 -14.73
CA GLU A 194 -10.15 -10.49 -13.35
C GLU A 194 -8.66 -10.43 -12.96
N GLU A 195 -7.76 -10.90 -13.83
CA GLU A 195 -6.31 -10.81 -13.60
C GLU A 195 -5.78 -9.37 -13.67
N VAL A 196 -6.28 -8.53 -14.58
CA VAL A 196 -5.96 -7.09 -14.61
C VAL A 196 -6.38 -6.40 -13.31
N ALA A 197 -7.61 -6.63 -12.84
CA ALA A 197 -8.11 -6.05 -11.59
C ALA A 197 -7.33 -6.54 -10.36
N LYS A 198 -6.93 -7.81 -10.33
CA LYS A 198 -6.06 -8.41 -9.31
C LYS A 198 -4.68 -7.76 -9.27
N TRP A 199 -4.06 -7.51 -10.43
CA TRP A 199 -2.78 -6.81 -10.49
C TRP A 199 -2.92 -5.34 -10.10
N GLU A 200 -3.92 -4.61 -10.59
CA GLU A 200 -4.17 -3.23 -10.15
C GLU A 200 -4.38 -3.16 -8.62
N ALA A 201 -5.17 -4.08 -8.06
CA ALA A 201 -5.39 -4.19 -6.61
C ALA A 201 -4.11 -4.54 -5.84
N PHE A 202 -3.19 -5.31 -6.40
CA PHE A 202 -1.88 -5.59 -5.77
C PHE A 202 -1.05 -4.31 -5.63
N TYR A 203 -0.87 -3.51 -6.70
CA TYR A 203 -0.09 -2.26 -6.61
C TYR A 203 -0.81 -1.18 -5.79
N ARG A 204 -2.13 -1.08 -5.92
CA ARG A 204 -3.00 -0.14 -5.16
C ARG A 204 -2.93 -0.34 -3.64
N ASN A 205 -2.73 -1.57 -3.18
CA ASN A 205 -2.65 -1.93 -1.76
C ASN A 205 -1.22 -2.32 -1.31
N HIS A 206 -0.19 -2.03 -2.12
CA HIS A 206 1.17 -2.41 -1.79
C HIS A 206 1.78 -1.51 -0.71
N LYS A 207 2.64 -2.06 0.15
CA LYS A 207 3.28 -1.30 1.24
C LYS A 207 4.33 -0.28 0.77
N LYS A 208 4.85 -0.44 -0.45
CA LYS A 208 5.97 0.34 -1.02
C LYS A 208 5.65 1.09 -2.31
N TYR A 209 4.50 0.82 -2.91
CA TYR A 209 4.07 1.39 -4.19
C TYR A 209 2.72 2.08 -3.96
N PHE A 210 2.47 3.16 -4.68
CA PHE A 210 1.26 3.97 -4.52
C PHE A 210 0.83 4.55 -5.86
N GLU A 211 -0.46 4.79 -6.02
CA GLU A 211 -0.98 5.47 -7.22
C GLU A 211 -0.52 6.94 -7.22
N VAL A 212 0.11 7.37 -8.30
CA VAL A 212 0.46 8.78 -8.55
C VAL A 212 -0.45 9.45 -9.57
N GLY A 213 -1.15 8.70 -10.42
CA GLY A 213 -1.84 9.29 -11.55
C GLY A 213 -2.47 8.33 -12.55
N LYS A 214 -2.88 8.86 -13.71
CA LYS A 214 -3.45 8.10 -14.84
C LYS A 214 -2.69 8.32 -16.15
N LEU A 215 -2.66 7.29 -16.97
CA LEU A 215 -2.13 7.32 -18.34
C LEU A 215 -3.22 7.85 -19.28
N VAL A 216 -2.93 8.99 -19.91
CA VAL A 216 -3.80 9.71 -20.86
C VAL A 216 -3.17 9.70 -22.25
N GLY A 217 -3.88 10.17 -23.27
CA GLY A 217 -3.33 10.25 -24.63
C GLY A 217 -2.91 8.91 -25.26
N VAL A 218 -3.33 7.78 -24.67
CA VAL A 218 -3.08 6.45 -25.24
C VAL A 218 -3.78 6.35 -26.60
N PRO A 219 -3.06 6.11 -27.71
CA PRO A 219 -3.69 6.00 -29.02
C PRO A 219 -4.61 4.78 -29.07
N GLU A 220 -5.63 4.83 -29.93
CA GLU A 220 -6.47 3.66 -30.17
C GLU A 220 -5.67 2.55 -30.86
N TYR A 221 -5.78 1.32 -30.36
CA TYR A 221 -5.02 0.18 -30.88
C TYR A 221 -5.61 -0.30 -32.21
N THR A 222 -5.10 0.25 -33.31
CA THR A 222 -5.44 -0.11 -34.69
C THR A 222 -4.65 -1.34 -35.18
N GLY A 223 -5.03 -1.88 -36.35
CA GLY A 223 -4.39 -3.06 -36.94
C GLY A 223 -4.71 -4.36 -36.19
N ASP A 224 -3.98 -5.43 -36.51
CA ASP A 224 -4.19 -6.75 -35.91
C ASP A 224 -3.99 -6.76 -34.38
N ALA A 225 -4.64 -7.72 -33.71
CA ALA A 225 -4.39 -8.00 -32.30
C ALA A 225 -2.97 -8.58 -32.12
N PRO A 226 -2.17 -8.12 -31.14
CA PRO A 226 -0.85 -8.68 -30.91
C PRO A 226 -0.95 -10.18 -30.57
N LYS A 227 -0.02 -10.96 -31.12
CA LYS A 227 0.08 -12.40 -30.85
C LYS A 227 0.61 -12.65 -29.43
N LEU A 228 0.58 -13.90 -28.99
CA LEU A 228 1.27 -14.32 -27.77
C LEU A 228 2.73 -14.67 -28.10
N CYS A 229 3.63 -14.48 -27.14
CA CYS A 229 4.99 -14.99 -27.21
C CYS A 229 5.01 -16.53 -27.21
N GLU A 230 6.02 -17.15 -27.84
CA GLU A 230 6.12 -18.61 -27.93
C GLU A 230 5.98 -19.36 -26.59
N PRO A 231 6.56 -18.90 -25.45
CA PRO A 231 6.39 -19.57 -24.16
C PRO A 231 4.93 -19.60 -23.70
N ALA A 232 4.19 -18.50 -23.87
CA ALA A 232 2.77 -18.43 -23.52
C ALA A 232 1.93 -19.30 -24.46
N GLU A 233 2.22 -19.31 -25.76
CA GLU A 233 1.54 -20.22 -26.70
C GLU A 233 1.79 -21.70 -26.38
N LYS A 234 3.02 -22.07 -26.01
CA LYS A 234 3.39 -23.44 -25.61
C LYS A 234 2.75 -23.81 -24.26
N GLY A 235 2.60 -22.86 -23.36
CA GLY A 235 1.96 -23.01 -22.04
C GLY A 235 0.43 -23.04 -22.05
N ARG A 236 -0.25 -22.71 -23.16
CA ARG A 236 -1.71 -22.80 -23.28
C ARG A 236 -2.23 -24.20 -22.88
N PRO A 237 -3.31 -24.29 -22.09
CA PRO A 237 -3.84 -25.59 -21.67
C PRO A 237 -4.29 -26.40 -22.89
N LYS A 238 -3.91 -27.68 -22.96
CA LYS A 238 -4.50 -28.63 -23.91
C LYS A 238 -5.87 -29.06 -23.40
N ARG A 239 -6.87 -29.21 -24.28
CA ARG A 239 -8.18 -29.73 -23.89
C ARG A 239 -8.03 -31.21 -23.50
N LYS A 240 -8.29 -31.56 -22.23
CA LYS A 240 -8.22 -32.96 -21.79
C LYS A 240 -9.32 -33.77 -22.47
N LYS A 241 -8.93 -34.74 -23.31
CA LYS A 241 -9.83 -35.82 -23.75
C LYS A 241 -10.50 -36.46 -22.52
N GLY A 242 -11.83 -36.60 -22.58
CA GLY A 242 -12.66 -36.52 -21.38
C GLY A 242 -12.51 -37.65 -20.37
N LYS A 243 -11.87 -37.37 -19.23
CA LYS A 243 -12.22 -37.97 -17.92
C LYS A 243 -11.74 -37.10 -16.75
N GLN A 244 -12.48 -37.23 -15.63
CA GLN A 244 -12.27 -36.63 -14.31
C GLN A 244 -12.17 -35.10 -14.23
N ILE A 245 -13.32 -34.51 -13.85
CA ILE A 245 -13.35 -33.33 -12.99
C ILE A 245 -12.87 -33.79 -11.61
N ASP A 246 -11.62 -33.50 -11.27
CA ASP A 246 -11.10 -33.66 -9.91
C ASP A 246 -10.34 -32.39 -9.48
N LYS A 247 -10.52 -32.00 -8.22
CA LYS A 247 -10.09 -30.69 -7.70
C LYS A 247 -8.58 -30.63 -7.47
N ALA A 248 -7.84 -30.25 -8.50
CA ALA A 248 -6.46 -29.82 -8.36
C ALA A 248 -6.40 -28.49 -7.57
N GLN A 249 -6.37 -28.57 -6.24
CA GLN A 249 -6.03 -27.43 -5.38
C GLN A 249 -4.60 -27.00 -5.69
N GLY A 250 -4.42 -25.81 -6.26
CA GLY A 250 -3.10 -25.24 -6.49
C GLY A 250 -2.39 -24.99 -5.18
N LYS A 251 -1.30 -25.72 -4.91
CA LYS A 251 -0.35 -25.34 -3.86
C LYS A 251 0.22 -23.95 -4.18
N PRO A 252 0.43 -23.07 -3.18
CA PRO A 252 1.17 -21.85 -3.42
C PRO A 252 2.60 -22.18 -3.86
N VAL A 253 3.12 -21.39 -4.80
CA VAL A 253 4.56 -21.35 -5.10
C VAL A 253 5.27 -20.73 -3.89
N GLN A 254 6.41 -21.31 -3.50
CA GLN A 254 7.30 -20.79 -2.46
C GLN A 254 8.27 -19.76 -3.05
#